data_AF-A0A971X3M3-F1
#
_entry.id   AF-A0A971X3M3-F1
#
_cell.length_a   1.000
_cell.length_b   1.000
_cell.length_c   1.000
_cell.angle_alpha   90.00
_cell.angle_beta   90.00
_cell.angle_gamma   90.00
#
_symmetry.space_group_name_H-M   'P 1'
#
loop_
_entity.id
_entity.type
_entity.pdbx_description
1 polymer ?
#
loop_
_entity_poly.entity_id
_entity_poly.type
_entity_poly.pdbx_seq_one_letter_code
_entity_poly.pdbx_strand_id
1 'polypeptide(L)' 'NSPKGRAGLGIREWACGCGATNDRDINAARNILALGHERLAEGIPVL' A
#
# COMPACT_ATOMS: atom_id res chain seq x y z
N ASN A 1 5.42 -24.64 2.99
CA ASN A 1 5.90 -23.30 2.56
C ASN A 1 4.73 -22.45 2.09
N SER A 2 4.23 -21.54 2.93
CA SER A 2 3.24 -20.53 2.52
C SER A 2 3.64 -19.16 3.07
N PRO A 3 3.28 -18.06 2.38
CA PRO A 3 3.49 -16.70 2.86
C PRO A 3 2.89 -16.50 4.26
N LYS A 4 3.69 -15.92 5.15
CA LYS A 4 3.26 -15.54 6.50
C LYS A 4 2.30 -14.34 6.41
N GLY A 5 1.41 -14.19 7.38
CA GLY A 5 0.55 -13.00 7.51
C GLY A 5 -0.81 -13.07 6.82
N ARG A 6 -1.18 -14.20 6.19
CA ARG A 6 -2.51 -14.36 5.54
C ARG A 6 -3.70 -14.12 6.46
N ALA A 7 -3.60 -14.50 7.74
CA ALA A 7 -4.66 -14.27 8.72
C ALA A 7 -4.98 -12.78 8.93
N GLY A 8 -4.02 -11.89 8.70
CA GLY A 8 -4.19 -10.44 8.84
C GLY A 8 -4.85 -9.77 7.63
N LEU A 9 -5.02 -10.46 6.51
CA LEU A 9 -5.54 -9.85 5.27
C LEU A 9 -6.99 -9.38 5.40
N GLY A 10 -7.77 -9.98 6.33
CA GLY A 10 -9.14 -9.57 6.62
C GLY A 10 -9.26 -8.29 7.44
N ILE A 11 -8.18 -7.83 8.06
CA ILE A 11 -8.17 -6.62 8.89
C ILE A 11 -8.25 -5.41 7.96
N ARG A 12 -9.30 -4.61 8.11
CA ARG A 12 -9.49 -3.38 7.33
C ARG A 12 -8.98 -2.13 8.04
N GLU A 13 -9.12 -2.10 9.36
CA GLU A 13 -8.65 -1.00 10.19
C GLU A 13 -7.81 -1.52 11.35
N TRP A 14 -6.75 -0.80 11.72
CA TRP A 14 -5.95 -1.12 12.90
C TRP A 14 -5.33 0.13 13.54
N ALA A 15 -5.19 0.09 14.86
CA ALA A 15 -4.48 1.11 15.61
C ALA A 15 -2.97 0.85 15.60
N CYS A 16 -2.20 1.93 15.39
CA CYS A 16 -0.76 1.97 15.52
C CYS A 16 -0.37 2.30 16.97
N GLY A 17 0.76 1.78 17.46
CA GLY A 17 1.32 2.21 18.75
C GLY A 17 1.68 3.71 18.80
N CYS A 18 1.72 4.37 17.64
CA CYS A 18 1.86 5.80 17.47
C CYS A 18 0.56 6.61 17.68
N GLY A 19 -0.57 5.95 17.99
CA GLY A 19 -1.87 6.59 18.22
C GLY A 19 -2.70 6.83 16.95
N ALA A 20 -2.17 6.52 15.77
CA ALA A 20 -2.91 6.64 14.51
C ALA A 20 -3.78 5.41 14.24
N THR A 21 -4.97 5.61 13.68
CA THR A 21 -5.78 4.54 13.07
C THR A 21 -5.46 4.48 11.58
N ASN A 22 -5.16 3.28 11.10
CA ASN A 22 -4.86 3.03 9.69
C ASN A 22 -6.01 2.29 9.04
N ASP A 23 -6.28 2.61 7.78
CA ASP A 23 -7.20 1.90 6.89
C ASP A 23 -6.40 1.26 5.75
N ARG A 24 -6.65 -0.03 5.50
CA ARG A 24 -5.95 -0.83 4.50
C ARG A 24 -6.18 -0.30 3.08
N ASP A 25 -7.41 0.08 2.75
CA ASP A 25 -7.79 0.48 1.40
C ASP A 25 -7.23 1.89 1.10
N ILE A 26 -7.19 2.78 2.10
CA ILE A 26 -6.48 4.07 2.01
C ILE A 26 -4.97 3.85 1.81
N ASN A 27 -4.35 2.97 2.58
CA ASN A 27 -2.91 2.67 2.43
C ASN A 27 -2.59 2.04 1.07
N ALA A 28 -3.47 1.16 0.56
CA ALA A 28 -3.35 0.62 -0.78
C ALA A 28 -3.40 1.73 -1.85
N ALA A 29 -4.34 2.67 -1.74
CA ALA A 29 -4.42 3.81 -2.65
C ALA A 29 -3.16 4.68 -2.63
N ARG A 30 -2.58 4.94 -1.44
CA ARG A 30 -1.32 5.70 -1.29
C ARG A 30 -0.14 4.98 -1.94
N ASN A 31 -0.04 3.66 -1.76
CA ASN A 31 1.03 2.87 -2.38
C ASN A 31 0.91 2.85 -3.91
N ILE A 32 -0.32 2.72 -4.45
CA ILE A 32 -0.55 2.77 -5.90
C ILE A 32 -0.18 4.15 -6.46
N LEU A 33 -0.56 5.23 -5.77
CA LEU A 33 -0.20 6.59 -6.17
C LEU A 33 1.32 6.79 -6.20
N ALA A 34 2.03 6.35 -5.15
CA ALA A 34 3.49 6.45 -5.08
C ALA A 34 4.16 5.70 -6.24
N LEU A 35 3.77 4.44 -6.48
CA LEU A 35 4.27 3.65 -7.62
C LEU A 35 3.90 4.27 -8.98
N GLY A 36 2.74 4.90 -9.09
CA GLY A 36 2.33 5.66 -10.27
C GLY A 36 3.24 6.86 -10.52
N HIS A 37 3.59 7.61 -9.48
CA HIS A 37 4.54 8.71 -9.56
C HIS A 37 5.96 8.24 -9.91
N GLU A 38 6.42 7.11 -9.36
CA GLU A 38 7.71 6.49 -9.74
C GLU A 38 7.73 6.13 -11.23
N ARG A 39 6.66 5.57 -11.77
CA ARG A 39 6.53 5.31 -13.22
C ARG A 39 6.63 6.57 -14.07
N LEU A 40 6.11 7.71 -13.59
CA LEU A 40 6.23 8.98 -14.29
C LEU A 40 7.64 9.58 -14.17
N ALA A 41 8.39 9.25 -13.12
CA ALA A 41 9.77 9.69 -12.95
C ALA A 41 10.73 9.06 -13.98
N GLU A 42 10.48 7.83 -14.43
CA GLU A 42 11.26 7.14 -15.47
C GLU A 42 10.91 7.58 -16.91
N GLY A 43 9.88 8.42 -17.08
CA GLY A 43 9.39 8.85 -18.39
C GLY A 43 8.68 7.74 -19.18
N ILE A 44 7.85 8.12 -20.16
CA ILE A 44 7.38 7.19 -21.19
C ILE A 44 8.52 7.12 -22.23
N PRO A 45 9.18 5.96 -22.45
CA PRO A 45 10.08 5.85 -23.59
C PRO A 45 9.23 6.06 -24.83
N VAL A 46 9.48 7.18 -25.50
CA VAL A 46 8.75 7.67 -26.67
C VAL A 46 8.49 6.52 -27.65
N LEU A 47 7.22 6.39 -28.06
CA LEU A 47 6.76 5.50 -29.13
C LEU A 47 7.49 5.76 -30.44
#